data_AF-A0A1G9QFX5-F1
#
_entry.id   AF-A0A1G9QFX5-F1
#
_cell.length_a   1.000
_cell.length_b   1.000
_cell.length_c   1.000
_cell.angle_alpha   90.00
_cell.angle_beta   90.00
_cell.angle_gamma   90.00
#
_symmetry.space_group_name_H-M   'P 1'
#
loop_
_entity.id
_entity.type
_entity.pdbx_description
1 polymer ?
#
loop_
_entity_poly.entity_id
_entity_poly.type
_entity_poly.pdbx_seq_one_letter_code
_entity_poly.pdbx_strand_id
1 'polypeptide(L)'
;PTTSTRKLRSNGPEADHALTINPDHSMGAVHREGSNDWVCLPGVGLIPGDKHPMCNDPVWMKWMAAVASGSEFSTDVVGVSYMLQGDALVNNDNPMATDPNDGDIWVQDGPHLMMLFPDRDMIATLPRDPFVGGAYVMWGDTPLWHVTVPIEAKEGPN
;
A
#
# COMPACT_ATOMS: atom_id res chain seq x y z
N PRO A 1 -12.94 -30.53 21.80
CA PRO A 1 -12.04 -30.58 20.63
C PRO A 1 -12.26 -29.33 19.76
N THR A 2 -11.41 -28.33 20.00
CA THR A 2 -11.49 -26.98 19.45
C THR A 2 -11.17 -26.96 17.96
N THR A 3 -12.15 -26.54 17.16
CA THR A 3 -11.98 -26.21 15.75
C THR A 3 -11.08 -24.98 15.65
N SER A 4 -9.79 -25.20 15.40
CA SER A 4 -8.84 -24.13 15.11
C SER A 4 -9.18 -23.57 13.73
N THR A 5 -9.92 -22.47 13.69
CA THR A 5 -9.99 -21.58 12.53
C THR A 5 -8.58 -21.14 12.21
N ARG A 6 -7.98 -21.80 11.21
CA ARG A 6 -6.72 -21.38 10.60
C ARG A 6 -7.00 -20.01 9.98
N LYS A 7 -6.70 -18.93 10.72
CA LYS A 7 -6.55 -17.59 10.13
C LYS A 7 -5.67 -17.75 8.91
N LEU A 8 -6.18 -17.36 7.75
CA LEU A 8 -5.39 -17.18 6.54
C LEU A 8 -4.20 -16.30 6.94
N ARG A 9 -3.02 -16.91 7.12
CA ARG A 9 -1.78 -16.15 7.11
C ARG A 9 -1.73 -15.60 5.69
N SER A 10 -1.65 -14.29 5.54
CA SER A 10 -1.45 -13.60 4.27
C SER A 10 -0.07 -13.98 3.72
N ASN A 11 0.06 -15.22 3.28
CA ASN A 11 1.17 -15.66 2.45
C ASN A 11 0.68 -15.35 1.03
N GLY A 12 1.00 -14.14 0.55
CA GLY A 12 1.03 -13.87 -0.89
C GLY A 12 2.03 -14.81 -1.58
N PRO A 13 2.36 -14.58 -2.88
CA PRO A 13 3.51 -15.27 -3.48
C PRO A 13 4.68 -15.12 -2.50
N GLU A 14 5.27 -16.25 -2.09
CA GLU A 14 6.04 -16.38 -0.84
C GLU A 14 6.74 -15.07 -0.47
N ALA A 15 6.19 -14.41 0.56
CA ALA A 15 6.73 -13.19 1.15
C ALA A 15 8.14 -13.51 1.65
N ASP A 16 9.11 -13.27 0.78
CA ASP A 16 10.40 -13.92 0.87
C ASP A 16 11.33 -13.15 1.82
N HIS A 17 11.24 -11.82 1.91
CA HIS A 17 11.95 -11.06 2.94
C HIS A 17 10.98 -10.34 3.88
N ALA A 18 10.58 -11.01 4.96
CA ALA A 18 9.76 -10.39 6.00
C ALA A 18 10.66 -9.62 6.99
N LEU A 19 10.50 -8.30 7.09
CA LEU A 19 11.26 -7.43 8.01
C LEU A 19 10.41 -7.00 9.21
N THR A 20 11.02 -6.51 10.29
CA THR A 20 10.31 -5.62 11.23
C THR A 20 10.36 -4.15 10.80
N ILE A 21 9.45 -3.36 11.35
CA ILE A 21 9.62 -1.91 11.44
C ILE A 21 9.98 -1.57 12.89
N ASN A 22 11.07 -0.84 13.06
CA ASN A 22 11.54 -0.38 14.36
C ASN A 22 10.66 0.77 14.89
N PRO A 23 10.69 1.08 16.20
CA PRO A 23 9.90 2.19 16.77
C PRO A 23 10.21 3.57 16.18
N ASP A 24 11.39 3.75 15.57
CA ASP A 24 11.79 4.96 14.84
C ASP A 24 11.40 4.93 13.35
N HIS A 25 10.59 3.93 12.96
CA HIS A 25 10.10 3.65 11.61
C HIS A 25 11.18 3.25 10.59
N SER A 26 12.41 2.99 11.05
CA SER A 26 13.43 2.37 10.22
C SER A 26 13.14 0.88 9.99
N MET A 27 13.67 0.34 8.89
CA MET A 27 13.59 -1.09 8.61
C MET A 27 14.45 -1.88 9.62
N GLY A 28 13.85 -2.90 10.22
CA GLY A 28 14.43 -3.71 11.27
C GLY A 28 15.02 -5.03 10.77
N ALA A 29 15.05 -6.04 11.65
CA ALA A 29 15.67 -7.33 11.36
C ALA A 29 14.82 -8.16 10.38
N VAL A 30 15.49 -8.97 9.56
CA VAL A 30 14.86 -9.99 8.73
C VAL A 30 14.39 -11.15 9.61
N HIS A 31 13.12 -11.51 9.50
CA HIS A 31 12.49 -12.62 10.22
C HIS A 31 12.39 -13.90 9.39
N ARG A 32 12.31 -13.74 8.06
CA ARG A 32 12.31 -14.82 7.09
C ARG A 32 13.05 -14.31 5.88
N GLU A 33 14.08 -15.04 5.48
CA GLU A 33 14.75 -14.89 4.19
C GLU A 33 14.03 -15.77 3.18
N GLY A 34 14.08 -15.38 1.92
CA GLY A 34 13.35 -16.06 0.88
C GLY A 34 14.05 -15.93 -0.45
N SER A 35 13.36 -16.38 -1.49
CA SER A 35 13.96 -16.71 -2.78
C SER A 35 13.83 -15.63 -3.86
N ASN A 36 13.11 -14.54 -3.59
CA ASN A 36 12.88 -13.45 -4.54
C ASN A 36 13.14 -12.06 -3.91
N ASP A 37 13.14 -11.03 -4.74
CA ASP A 37 13.49 -9.65 -4.35
C ASP A 37 12.34 -8.87 -3.68
N TRP A 38 11.23 -9.53 -3.31
CA TRP A 38 10.13 -8.88 -2.60
C TRP A 38 10.40 -8.75 -1.11
N VAL A 39 9.93 -7.63 -0.56
CA VAL A 39 10.07 -7.28 0.84
C VAL A 39 8.70 -7.06 1.46
N CYS A 40 8.40 -7.79 2.53
CA CYS A 40 7.15 -7.68 3.28
C CYS A 40 7.38 -7.02 4.63
N LEU A 41 6.57 -6.01 4.91
CA LEU A 41 6.61 -5.20 6.11
C LEU A 41 5.34 -5.46 6.93
N PRO A 42 5.42 -5.46 8.27
CA PRO A 42 4.28 -5.72 9.17
C PRO A 42 3.36 -4.49 9.32
N GLY A 43 3.69 -3.39 8.66
CA GLY A 43 2.99 -2.11 8.66
C GLY A 43 3.58 -1.19 7.61
N VAL A 44 2.97 -0.04 7.40
CA VAL A 44 3.49 1.04 6.55
C VAL A 44 4.34 1.98 7.40
N GLY A 45 5.68 1.92 7.28
CA GLY A 45 6.60 2.72 8.10
C GLY A 45 6.44 4.25 7.95
N LEU A 46 5.78 4.71 6.89
CA LEU A 46 5.46 6.12 6.69
C LEU A 46 4.32 6.62 7.60
N ILE A 47 3.50 5.71 8.14
CA ILE A 47 2.33 6.01 8.95
C ILE A 47 2.58 5.58 10.40
N PRO A 48 2.67 6.53 11.36
CA PRO A 48 2.93 6.20 12.75
C PRO A 48 1.92 5.22 13.35
N GLY A 49 2.43 4.08 13.84
CA GLY A 49 1.60 3.08 14.52
C GLY A 49 0.82 2.15 13.59
N ASP A 50 1.02 2.26 12.28
CA ASP A 50 0.39 1.37 11.30
C ASP A 50 0.84 -0.10 11.49
N LYS A 51 -0.09 -1.03 11.26
CA LYS A 51 0.10 -2.48 11.43
C LYS A 51 -0.50 -3.28 10.28
N HIS A 52 -0.77 -2.62 9.15
CA HIS A 52 -1.36 -3.27 7.99
C HIS A 52 -0.23 -3.82 7.12
N PRO A 53 -0.10 -5.15 7.00
CA PRO A 53 1.05 -5.73 6.33
C PRO A 53 1.00 -5.45 4.83
N MET A 54 2.12 -4.98 4.31
CA MET A 54 2.33 -4.68 2.91
C MET A 54 3.50 -5.49 2.37
N CYS A 55 3.47 -5.83 1.09
CA CYS A 55 4.58 -6.49 0.41
C CYS A 55 4.90 -5.75 -0.87
N ASN A 56 6.18 -5.44 -1.03
CA ASN A 56 6.69 -4.51 -2.02
C ASN A 56 7.70 -5.19 -2.91
N ASP A 57 7.60 -4.94 -4.20
CA ASP A 57 8.70 -5.22 -5.11
C ASP A 57 9.86 -4.21 -4.93
N PRO A 58 10.98 -4.39 -5.63
CA PRO A 58 12.12 -3.48 -5.53
C PRO A 58 11.82 -2.02 -5.94
N VAL A 59 10.82 -1.80 -6.80
CA VAL A 59 10.44 -0.45 -7.26
C VAL A 59 9.70 0.28 -6.15
N TRP A 60 8.75 -0.39 -5.49
CA TRP A 60 8.05 0.15 -4.33
C TRP A 60 8.98 0.42 -3.16
N MET A 61 9.98 -0.43 -2.92
CA MET A 61 10.97 -0.17 -1.89
C MET A 61 11.79 1.11 -2.18
N LYS A 62 12.12 1.38 -3.45
CA LYS A 62 12.75 2.65 -3.86
C LYS A 62 11.81 3.83 -3.69
N TRP A 63 10.54 3.67 -4.06
CA TRP A 63 9.52 4.70 -3.86
C TRP A 63 9.40 5.05 -2.38
N MET A 64 9.22 4.05 -1.50
CA MET A 64 9.13 4.28 -0.05
C MET A 64 10.35 5.02 0.51
N ALA A 65 11.56 4.68 0.06
CA ALA A 65 12.79 5.37 0.46
C ALA A 65 12.83 6.83 -0.01
N ALA A 66 12.35 7.11 -1.23
CA ALA A 66 12.25 8.46 -1.75
C ALA A 66 11.25 9.29 -0.91
N VAL A 67 10.07 8.73 -0.62
CA VAL A 67 9.07 9.39 0.23
C VAL A 67 9.61 9.67 1.63
N ALA A 68 10.23 8.67 2.26
CA ALA A 68 10.79 8.80 3.60
C ALA A 68 11.90 9.86 3.70
N SER A 69 12.66 10.07 2.62
CA SER A 69 13.72 11.06 2.57
C SER A 69 13.28 12.42 1.99
N GLY A 70 12.04 12.54 1.51
CA GLY A 70 11.55 13.71 0.81
C GLY A 70 12.23 13.94 -0.55
N SER A 71 12.78 12.90 -1.18
CA SER A 71 13.38 12.98 -2.51
C SER A 71 12.38 12.65 -3.61
N GLU A 72 12.68 13.07 -4.83
CA GLU A 72 11.91 12.67 -6.02
C GLU A 72 12.06 11.17 -6.30
N PHE A 73 11.02 10.58 -6.89
CA PHE A 73 11.00 9.20 -7.36
C PHE A 73 10.74 9.16 -8.87
N SER A 74 11.45 8.28 -9.58
CA SER A 74 11.17 7.91 -10.97
C SER A 74 11.52 6.44 -11.20
N THR A 75 10.90 5.84 -12.21
CA THR A 75 11.14 4.44 -12.61
C THR A 75 10.90 4.28 -14.10
N ASP A 76 11.63 3.39 -14.76
CA ASP A 76 11.40 3.00 -16.16
C ASP A 76 10.50 1.76 -16.29
N VAL A 77 10.19 1.12 -15.16
CA VAL A 77 9.37 -0.10 -15.08
C VAL A 77 8.21 0.07 -14.10
N VAL A 78 7.13 -0.66 -14.34
CA VAL A 78 5.99 -0.70 -13.41
C VAL A 78 6.41 -1.35 -12.10
N GLY A 79 6.08 -0.70 -10.98
CA GLY A 79 6.25 -1.25 -9.64
C GLY A 79 4.94 -1.82 -9.11
N VAL A 80 5.00 -2.95 -8.40
CA VAL A 80 3.84 -3.60 -7.78
C VAL A 80 4.05 -3.79 -6.28
N SER A 81 3.02 -3.46 -5.52
CA SER A 81 2.88 -3.74 -4.09
C SER A 81 1.49 -4.30 -3.82
N TYR A 82 1.31 -4.92 -2.65
CA TYR A 82 0.01 -5.42 -2.23
C TYR A 82 -0.18 -5.35 -0.73
N MET A 83 -1.44 -5.17 -0.32
CA MET A 83 -1.89 -5.23 1.07
C MET A 83 -3.09 -6.18 1.17
N LEU A 84 -2.80 -7.48 1.26
CA LEU A 84 -3.83 -8.53 1.21
C LEU A 84 -4.67 -8.65 2.48
N GLN A 85 -4.31 -7.97 3.57
CA GLN A 85 -5.15 -7.87 4.78
C GLN A 85 -6.00 -6.59 4.79
N GLY A 86 -5.92 -5.76 3.76
CA GLY A 86 -6.51 -4.43 3.74
C GLY A 86 -5.64 -3.36 4.39
N ASP A 87 -6.08 -2.12 4.24
CA ASP A 87 -5.41 -0.92 4.73
C ASP A 87 -6.09 -0.32 5.97
N ALA A 88 -5.40 0.65 6.57
CA ALA A 88 -5.99 1.61 7.48
C ALA A 88 -7.04 2.48 6.78
N LEU A 89 -7.81 3.22 7.58
CA LEU A 89 -8.63 4.31 7.05
C LEU A 89 -7.69 5.49 6.69
N VAL A 90 -7.58 5.79 5.40
CA VAL A 90 -6.70 6.83 4.85
C VAL A 90 -7.50 7.85 4.04
N ASN A 91 -6.99 9.07 3.92
CA ASN A 91 -7.56 10.07 3.03
C ASN A 91 -7.07 9.81 1.60
N ASN A 92 -8.01 9.84 0.64
CA ASN A 92 -7.77 9.49 -0.75
C ASN A 92 -6.89 10.52 -1.49
N ASP A 93 -6.90 11.77 -1.06
CA ASP A 93 -6.23 12.88 -1.75
C ASP A 93 -5.00 13.40 -1.00
N ASN A 94 -5.04 13.39 0.33
CA ASN A 94 -4.00 13.94 1.20
C ASN A 94 -3.39 12.87 2.13
N PRO A 95 -2.18 12.37 1.85
CA PRO A 95 -1.52 11.35 2.68
C PRO A 95 -1.17 11.82 4.09
N MET A 96 -1.24 13.13 4.37
CA MET A 96 -0.94 13.72 5.68
C MET A 96 -2.19 14.11 6.47
N ALA A 97 -3.40 13.87 5.94
CA ALA A 97 -4.63 14.17 6.65
C ALA A 97 -4.79 13.28 7.89
N THR A 98 -5.33 13.83 8.97
CA THR A 98 -5.46 13.14 10.27
C THR A 98 -6.87 13.16 10.86
N ASP A 99 -7.80 13.93 10.27
CA ASP A 99 -9.17 14.05 10.77
C ASP A 99 -10.18 13.44 9.78
N PRO A 100 -10.72 12.23 10.02
CA PRO A 100 -11.72 11.61 9.16
C PRO A 100 -13.07 12.34 9.11
N ASN A 101 -13.25 13.43 9.85
CA ASN A 101 -14.48 14.23 9.88
C ASN A 101 -14.32 15.57 9.14
N ASP A 102 -13.24 15.76 8.38
CA ASP A 102 -12.97 16.96 7.58
C ASP A 102 -13.89 17.12 6.36
N GLY A 103 -14.64 16.07 6.01
CA GLY A 103 -15.54 16.04 4.86
C GLY A 103 -14.87 15.59 3.56
N ASP A 104 -13.60 15.19 3.62
CA ASP A 104 -12.88 14.61 2.50
C ASP A 104 -13.28 13.15 2.27
N ILE A 105 -12.76 12.56 1.19
CA ILE A 105 -12.94 11.15 0.87
C ILE A 105 -11.95 10.33 1.68
N TRP A 106 -12.47 9.62 2.69
CA TRP A 106 -11.72 8.64 3.47
C TRP A 106 -12.07 7.23 3.03
N VAL A 107 -11.05 6.43 2.79
CA VAL A 107 -11.15 5.09 2.22
C VAL A 107 -10.41 4.11 3.12
N GLN A 108 -11.06 3.00 3.45
CA GLN A 108 -10.43 1.86 4.10
C GLN A 108 -10.50 0.67 3.14
N ASP A 109 -9.45 0.44 2.38
CA ASP A 109 -9.45 -0.62 1.38
C ASP A 109 -9.36 -2.01 2.01
N GLY A 110 -10.08 -2.96 1.40
CA GLY A 110 -9.88 -4.39 1.65
C GLY A 110 -8.60 -4.88 0.96
N PRO A 111 -8.46 -6.19 0.70
CA PRO A 111 -7.33 -6.70 -0.08
C PRO A 111 -7.21 -5.95 -1.43
N HIS A 112 -6.03 -5.40 -1.70
CA HIS A 112 -5.77 -4.64 -2.94
C HIS A 112 -4.30 -4.73 -3.36
N LEU A 113 -4.05 -4.39 -4.63
CA LEU A 113 -2.72 -4.13 -5.18
C LEU A 113 -2.51 -2.61 -5.27
N MET A 114 -1.25 -2.20 -5.21
CA MET A 114 -0.83 -0.82 -5.47
C MET A 114 0.22 -0.83 -6.59
N MET A 115 0.06 0.04 -7.58
CA MET A 115 0.89 0.07 -8.77
C MET A 115 1.50 1.45 -9.00
N LEU A 116 2.80 1.46 -9.31
CA LEU A 116 3.55 2.63 -9.74
C LEU A 116 3.82 2.52 -11.24
N PHE A 117 3.61 3.60 -11.98
CA PHE A 117 3.87 3.64 -13.41
C PHE A 117 5.01 4.62 -13.72
N PRO A 118 5.80 4.38 -14.80
CA PRO A 118 6.85 5.30 -15.24
C PRO A 118 6.35 6.71 -15.56
N ASP A 119 5.13 6.81 -16.07
CA ASP A 119 4.53 8.06 -16.52
C ASP A 119 3.07 8.15 -16.09
N ARG A 120 2.67 9.35 -15.64
CA ARG A 120 1.30 9.66 -15.24
C ARG A 120 0.33 9.63 -16.43
N ASP A 121 0.81 9.87 -17.64
CA ASP A 121 -0.02 9.78 -18.85
C ASP A 121 -0.56 8.36 -19.08
N MET A 122 0.11 7.32 -18.55
CA MET A 122 -0.35 5.94 -18.63
C MET A 122 -1.64 5.68 -17.82
N ILE A 123 -1.94 6.55 -16.85
CA ILE A 123 -3.07 6.42 -15.93
C ILE A 123 -4.07 7.57 -16.06
N ALA A 124 -3.91 8.43 -17.08
CA ALA A 124 -4.70 9.67 -17.22
C ALA A 124 -6.22 9.44 -17.33
N THR A 125 -6.63 8.23 -17.73
CA THR A 125 -8.05 7.86 -17.84
C THR A 125 -8.60 7.18 -16.58
N LEU A 126 -7.77 6.88 -15.59
CA LEU A 126 -8.22 6.25 -14.36
C LEU A 126 -8.97 7.27 -13.48
N PRO A 127 -10.09 6.86 -12.85
CA PRO A 127 -10.82 7.69 -11.92
C PRO A 127 -10.02 7.93 -10.64
N ARG A 128 -10.39 8.95 -9.88
CA ARG A 128 -9.90 9.18 -8.51
C ARG A 128 -10.88 8.77 -7.43
N ASP A 129 -12.12 8.49 -7.82
CA ASP A 129 -13.16 8.04 -6.91
C ASP A 129 -12.95 6.54 -6.58
N PRO A 130 -12.67 6.19 -5.32
CA PRO A 130 -12.45 4.80 -4.92
C PRO A 130 -13.72 3.93 -4.99
N PHE A 131 -14.91 4.53 -5.13
CA PHE A 131 -16.20 3.82 -5.09
C PHE A 131 -16.75 3.46 -6.49
N VAL A 132 -15.96 3.69 -7.55
CA VAL A 132 -16.30 3.27 -8.92
C VAL A 132 -16.19 1.75 -9.15
N GLY A 133 -15.79 0.99 -8.11
CA GLY A 133 -15.73 -0.47 -8.13
C GLY A 133 -14.54 -1.07 -8.89
N GLY A 134 -13.56 -0.24 -9.27
CA GLY A 134 -12.39 -0.65 -10.04
C GLY A 134 -11.12 0.09 -9.62
N ALA A 135 -10.10 0.00 -10.47
CA ALA A 135 -8.84 0.69 -10.23
C ALA A 135 -9.03 2.21 -10.19
N TYR A 136 -8.38 2.87 -9.23
CA TYR A 136 -8.45 4.31 -9.05
C TYR A 136 -7.08 4.89 -8.66
N VAL A 137 -6.91 6.19 -8.84
CA VAL A 137 -5.67 6.90 -8.50
C VAL A 137 -5.82 7.51 -7.11
N MET A 138 -4.97 7.06 -6.18
CA MET A 138 -4.84 7.64 -4.85
C MET A 138 -3.75 8.72 -4.85
N TRP A 139 -3.94 9.77 -4.04
CA TRP A 139 -3.04 10.92 -3.87
C TRP A 139 -2.62 11.59 -5.18
N GLY A 140 -3.54 11.62 -6.15
CA GLY A 140 -3.25 11.91 -7.56
C GLY A 140 -2.63 13.28 -7.85
N ASP A 141 -2.76 14.26 -6.96
CA ASP A 141 -2.15 15.60 -7.09
C ASP A 141 -0.82 15.74 -6.35
N THR A 142 -0.32 14.67 -5.75
CA THR A 142 0.94 14.65 -5.02
C THR A 142 2.00 13.85 -5.80
N PRO A 143 3.30 14.05 -5.51
CA PRO A 143 4.35 13.15 -6.01
C PRO A 143 4.22 11.69 -5.53
N LEU A 144 3.29 11.42 -4.61
CA LEU A 144 3.04 10.12 -3.97
C LEU A 144 1.96 9.30 -4.68
N TRP A 145 1.46 9.80 -5.82
CA TRP A 145 0.41 9.13 -6.56
C TRP A 145 0.74 7.66 -6.83
N HIS A 146 -0.27 6.82 -6.72
CA HIS A 146 -0.21 5.41 -7.10
C HIS A 146 -1.60 4.95 -7.53
N VAL A 147 -1.65 3.86 -8.28
CA VAL A 147 -2.93 3.23 -8.67
C VAL A 147 -3.27 2.15 -7.66
N THR A 148 -4.43 2.27 -7.04
CA THR A 148 -5.00 1.24 -6.17
C THR A 148 -5.91 0.34 -7.00
N VAL A 149 -5.67 -0.97 -6.95
CA VAL A 149 -6.44 -1.98 -7.66
C VAL A 149 -7.07 -2.92 -6.62
N PRO A 150 -8.34 -2.70 -6.27
CA PRO A 150 -9.00 -3.53 -5.26
C PRO A 150 -9.27 -4.94 -5.81
N ILE A 151 -9.13 -5.96 -4.97
CA ILE A 151 -9.42 -7.36 -5.35
C ILE A 151 -10.93 -7.59 -5.47
N GLU A 152 -11.70 -6.89 -4.65
CA GLU A 152 -13.17 -6.89 -4.67
C GLU A 152 -13.66 -5.46 -4.89
N ALA A 153 -14.74 -5.30 -5.68
CA ALA A 153 -15.29 -3.98 -5.94
C ALA A 153 -15.67 -3.28 -4.63
N LYS A 154 -15.21 -2.04 -4.46
CA LYS A 154 -15.57 -1.22 -3.31
C LYS A 154 -16.84 -0.43 -3.60
N GLU A 155 -17.81 -0.55 -2.71
CA GLU A 155 -19.06 0.20 -2.76
C GLU A 155 -19.01 1.36 -1.76
N GLY A 156 -19.64 2.48 -2.11
CA GLY A 156 -19.75 3.64 -1.23
C GLY A 156 -20.68 3.37 -0.03
N PRO A 157 -20.53 4.14 1.07
CA PRO A 157 -21.51 4.11 2.15
C PRO A 157 -22.85 4.65 1.63
N ASN A 158 -23.86 3.76 1.53
CA ASN A 158 -25.23 4.11 1.18
C ASN A 158 -25.89 5.00 2.25
#